data_AF-A0A261GNM0-F1
#
_entry.id   AF-A0A261GNM0-F1
#
_cell.length_a   1.000
_cell.length_b   1.000
_cell.length_c   1.000
_cell.angle_alpha   90.00
_cell.angle_beta   90.00
_cell.angle_gamma   90.00
#
_symmetry.space_group_name_H-M   'P 1'
#
loop_
_entity.id
_entity.type
_entity.pdbx_description
1 polymer ?
#
loop_
_entity_poly.entity_id
_entity_poly.type
_entity_poly.pdbx_seq_one_letter_code
_entity_poly.pdbx_strand_id
1 'polypeptide(L)'
;MTKPKGAMTLAEGRYDYRVDVSLILNNGKDKKDFVLRTCLDNYDVWKAKYGKSCSPFSAFISGTIKRAAIIDYEVWVFGVNGTVASDIVVAVKIGMNYFKVSAEDILCDVYVKNLNVEGEDKMGFQHLVDENRKLYSGVCESIMKAANVLGCSNALNFWVFSNIKNHKIPKSDLHASLRDGGAHSVTTDEKTRHVFRVGDNFGGQGDRFKTHLHLAVLKP
;
A
#
# COMPACT_ATOMS: atom_id res chain seq x y z
N MET A 1 -17.83 -18.85 -13.04
CA MET A 1 -17.67 -17.43 -12.68
C MET A 1 -16.18 -17.15 -12.55
N THR A 2 -15.67 -16.06 -13.12
CA THR A 2 -14.28 -15.64 -12.94
C THR A 2 -14.07 -15.17 -11.51
N LYS A 3 -12.96 -15.58 -10.87
CA LYS A 3 -12.61 -15.13 -9.51
C LYS A 3 -12.47 -13.59 -9.50
N PRO A 4 -13.05 -12.88 -8.51
CA PRO A 4 -12.92 -11.43 -8.44
C PRO A 4 -11.45 -10.98 -8.37
N LYS A 5 -11.12 -9.91 -9.09
CA LYS A 5 -9.79 -9.30 -9.14
C LYS A 5 -9.73 -8.10 -8.19
N GLY A 6 -9.48 -8.35 -6.91
CA GLY A 6 -9.31 -7.29 -5.91
C GLY A 6 -7.87 -6.79 -5.77
N ALA A 7 -7.70 -5.70 -5.02
CA ALA A 7 -6.42 -5.17 -4.61
C ALA A 7 -6.53 -4.35 -3.31
N MET A 8 -5.42 -4.25 -2.59
CA MET A 8 -5.25 -3.31 -1.49
C MET A 8 -4.12 -2.33 -1.78
N THR A 9 -4.23 -1.09 -1.33
CA THR A 9 -3.10 -0.14 -1.29
C THR A 9 -2.77 0.27 0.14
N LEU A 10 -1.47 0.39 0.42
CA LEU A 10 -0.95 0.83 1.71
C LEU A 10 -0.41 2.26 1.65
N ALA A 11 -0.62 3.01 2.73
CA ALA A 11 -0.06 4.34 2.96
C ALA A 11 -0.35 5.35 1.83
N GLU A 12 -1.57 5.37 1.31
CA GLU A 12 -2.02 6.40 0.38
C GLU A 12 -2.05 7.76 1.06
N GLY A 13 -1.55 8.78 0.37
CA GLY A 13 -1.69 10.18 0.78
C GLY A 13 -2.79 10.86 -0.02
N ARG A 14 -2.39 11.75 -0.94
CA ARG A 14 -3.30 12.50 -1.79
C ARG A 14 -4.04 11.60 -2.78
N TYR A 15 -5.37 11.71 -2.83
CA TYR A 15 -6.21 10.90 -3.74
C TYR A 15 -5.87 11.06 -5.22
N ASP A 16 -5.43 12.24 -5.65
CA ASP A 16 -5.02 12.52 -7.04
C ASP A 16 -3.81 11.67 -7.48
N TYR A 17 -3.02 11.20 -6.51
CA TYR A 17 -1.77 10.47 -6.73
C TYR A 17 -1.86 9.01 -6.31
N ARG A 18 -3.10 8.53 -6.11
CA ARG A 18 -3.38 7.16 -5.68
C ARG A 18 -2.72 6.14 -6.58
N VAL A 19 -2.36 5.01 -6.01
CA VAL A 19 -1.67 3.96 -6.77
C VAL A 19 -2.60 3.38 -7.83
N ASP A 20 -2.09 3.28 -9.06
CA ASP A 20 -2.77 2.56 -10.14
C ASP A 20 -2.55 1.05 -9.99
N VAL A 21 -3.50 0.41 -9.31
CA VAL A 21 -3.48 -1.03 -9.02
C VAL A 21 -3.82 -1.91 -10.23
N SER A 22 -4.31 -1.32 -11.33
CA SER A 22 -4.72 -2.06 -12.52
C SER A 22 -3.58 -2.19 -13.54
N LEU A 23 -2.49 -1.46 -13.34
CA LEU A 23 -1.37 -1.36 -14.25
C LEU A 23 -0.75 -2.71 -14.66
N ILE A 24 -0.67 -3.65 -13.72
CA ILE A 24 -0.10 -4.98 -13.98
C ILE A 24 -1.03 -5.87 -14.82
N LEU A 25 -2.32 -5.50 -14.93
CA LEU A 25 -3.32 -6.30 -15.60
C LEU A 25 -3.37 -5.90 -17.07
N ASN A 26 -2.85 -6.77 -17.96
CA ASN A 26 -2.93 -6.59 -19.41
C ASN A 26 -2.41 -5.20 -19.86
N ASN A 27 -1.27 -4.76 -19.30
CA ASN A 27 -0.70 -3.42 -19.51
C ASN A 27 -1.68 -2.27 -19.17
N GLY A 28 -2.47 -2.43 -18.11
CA GLY A 28 -3.47 -1.45 -17.66
C GLY A 28 -4.76 -1.43 -18.49
N LYS A 29 -4.95 -2.37 -19.42
CA LYS A 29 -6.20 -2.51 -20.18
C LYS A 29 -7.31 -3.15 -19.37
N ASP A 30 -6.94 -4.03 -18.45
CA ASP A 30 -7.88 -4.68 -17.54
C ASP A 30 -7.95 -3.89 -16.24
N LYS A 31 -9.10 -3.92 -15.57
CA LYS A 31 -9.30 -3.24 -14.28
C LYS A 31 -9.44 -4.24 -13.13
N LYS A 32 -9.06 -3.79 -11.94
CA LYS A 32 -9.48 -4.40 -10.68
C LYS A 32 -10.98 -4.19 -10.49
N ASP A 33 -11.66 -5.22 -9.99
CA ASP A 33 -13.09 -5.18 -9.73
C ASP A 33 -13.41 -4.30 -8.51
N PHE A 34 -12.50 -4.26 -7.54
CA PHE A 34 -12.57 -3.39 -6.37
C PHE A 34 -11.17 -3.10 -5.81
N VAL A 35 -11.08 -2.01 -5.04
CA VAL A 35 -9.84 -1.57 -4.40
C VAL A 35 -10.13 -1.12 -2.97
N LEU A 36 -9.42 -1.70 -2.01
CA LEU A 36 -9.33 -1.20 -0.64
C LEU A 36 -8.09 -0.31 -0.53
N ARG A 37 -8.28 0.97 -0.20
CA ARG A 37 -7.19 1.91 0.01
C ARG A 37 -7.03 2.21 1.48
N THR A 38 -5.79 2.28 1.94
CA THR A 38 -5.49 2.61 3.33
C THR A 38 -4.58 3.83 3.39
N CYS A 39 -4.80 4.67 4.39
CA CYS A 39 -4.09 5.92 4.60
C CYS A 39 -3.58 5.97 6.04
N LEU A 40 -2.33 6.42 6.23
CA LEU A 40 -1.75 6.59 7.56
C LEU A 40 -2.42 7.72 8.34
N ASP A 41 -2.74 8.82 7.66
CA ASP A 41 -3.43 9.96 8.27
C ASP A 41 -4.84 9.55 8.72
N ASN A 42 -5.24 10.04 9.90
CA ASN A 42 -6.65 10.02 10.30
C ASN A 42 -7.47 10.91 9.35
N TYR A 43 -8.76 10.60 9.20
CA TYR A 43 -9.64 11.29 8.26
C TYR A 43 -9.60 12.83 8.37
N ASP A 44 -9.60 13.40 9.59
CA ASP A 44 -9.61 14.86 9.76
C ASP A 44 -8.31 15.50 9.28
N VAL A 45 -7.17 14.85 9.54
CA VAL A 45 -5.84 15.30 9.07
C VAL A 45 -5.77 15.19 7.56
N TRP A 46 -6.18 14.05 7.00
CA TRP A 46 -6.21 13.82 5.55
C TRP A 46 -7.09 14.85 4.83
N LYS A 47 -8.30 15.11 5.35
CA LYS A 47 -9.22 16.10 4.82
C LYS A 47 -8.63 17.50 4.87
N ALA A 48 -7.98 17.87 5.98
CA ALA A 48 -7.33 19.17 6.12
C ALA A 48 -6.16 19.34 5.13
N LYS A 49 -5.34 18.30 4.92
CA LYS A 49 -4.21 18.31 3.99
C LYS A 49 -4.63 18.41 2.52
N TYR A 50 -5.70 17.72 2.12
CA TYR A 50 -6.02 17.52 0.70
C TYR A 50 -7.32 18.18 0.23
N GLY A 51 -8.13 18.73 1.14
CA GLY A 51 -9.31 19.54 0.80
C GLY A 51 -10.46 18.78 0.12
N LYS A 52 -10.40 17.44 0.02
CA LYS A 52 -11.49 16.65 -0.59
C LYS A 52 -12.56 16.36 0.45
N SER A 53 -13.78 16.80 0.15
CA SER A 53 -14.96 16.45 0.94
C SER A 53 -15.46 15.06 0.53
N CYS A 54 -15.57 14.17 1.50
CA CYS A 54 -16.29 12.90 1.40
C CYS A 54 -16.98 12.61 2.73
N SER A 55 -18.03 11.79 2.72
CA SER A 55 -18.76 11.43 3.93
C SER A 55 -18.10 10.22 4.60
N PRO A 56 -17.40 10.41 5.75
CA PRO A 56 -16.82 9.27 6.43
C PRO A 56 -17.92 8.49 7.16
N PHE A 57 -17.71 7.19 7.31
CA PHE A 57 -18.44 6.34 8.22
C PHE A 57 -17.46 5.69 9.21
N SER A 58 -17.95 5.41 10.42
CA SER A 58 -17.18 4.67 11.41
C SER A 58 -17.48 3.19 11.29
N ALA A 59 -16.44 2.38 11.17
CA ALA A 59 -16.57 0.94 11.22
C ALA A 59 -16.03 0.44 12.57
N PHE A 60 -16.88 -0.25 13.32
CA PHE A 60 -16.48 -0.94 14.55
C PHE A 60 -16.17 -2.39 14.20
N ILE A 61 -14.91 -2.77 14.31
CA ILE A 61 -14.44 -4.13 14.03
C ILE A 61 -13.63 -4.61 15.21
N SER A 62 -14.08 -5.67 15.88
CA SER A 62 -13.32 -6.34 16.95
C SER A 62 -12.82 -5.38 18.05
N GLY A 63 -13.66 -4.45 18.51
CA GLY A 63 -13.30 -3.50 19.56
C GLY A 63 -12.60 -2.22 19.09
N THR A 64 -12.20 -2.14 17.82
CA THR A 64 -11.51 -0.97 17.26
C THR A 64 -12.44 -0.18 16.36
N ILE A 65 -12.44 1.15 16.51
CA ILE A 65 -13.11 2.07 15.61
C ILE A 65 -12.09 2.62 14.62
N LYS A 66 -12.29 2.39 13.32
CA LYS A 66 -11.58 3.10 12.25
C LYS A 66 -12.59 3.90 11.43
N ARG A 67 -12.15 5.06 10.93
CA ARG A 67 -12.94 5.83 9.97
C ARG A 67 -12.64 5.33 8.57
N ALA A 68 -13.68 5.22 7.75
CA ALA A 68 -13.57 4.90 6.34
C ALA A 68 -14.47 5.83 5.51
N ALA A 69 -14.22 5.94 4.22
CA ALA A 69 -15.08 6.69 3.29
C ALA A 69 -15.11 5.99 1.94
N ILE A 70 -16.18 6.23 1.17
CA ILE A 70 -16.24 5.82 -0.23
C ILE A 70 -15.81 7.00 -1.09
N ILE A 71 -14.77 6.80 -1.90
CA ILE A 71 -14.24 7.81 -2.81
C ILE A 71 -14.04 7.14 -4.16
N ASP A 72 -14.72 7.65 -5.19
CA ASP A 72 -14.64 7.14 -6.57
C ASP A 72 -14.92 5.61 -6.65
N TYR A 73 -15.92 5.14 -5.90
CA TYR A 73 -16.34 3.73 -5.75
C TYR A 73 -15.33 2.80 -5.04
N GLU A 74 -14.26 3.34 -4.49
CA GLU A 74 -13.26 2.60 -3.71
C GLU A 74 -13.43 2.88 -2.21
N VAL A 75 -13.08 1.90 -1.36
CA VAL A 75 -13.13 2.07 0.09
C VAL A 75 -11.80 2.63 0.55
N TRP A 76 -11.82 3.76 1.26
CA TRP A 76 -10.65 4.36 1.90
C TRP A 76 -10.75 4.18 3.40
N VAL A 77 -9.78 3.52 4.03
CA VAL A 77 -9.68 3.36 5.49
C VAL A 77 -8.55 4.25 6.01
N PHE A 78 -8.86 5.10 6.97
CA PHE A 78 -7.94 6.11 7.51
C PHE A 78 -7.32 5.66 8.83
N GLY A 79 -6.15 6.23 9.15
CA GLY A 79 -5.43 5.92 10.38
C GLY A 79 -4.83 4.50 10.39
N VAL A 80 -4.43 3.96 9.24
CA VAL A 80 -3.90 2.60 9.10
C VAL A 80 -2.38 2.66 9.05
N ASN A 81 -1.72 2.15 10.10
CA ASN A 81 -0.28 1.96 10.07
C ASN A 81 0.08 0.62 9.40
N GLY A 82 0.76 0.69 8.25
CA GLY A 82 1.18 -0.49 7.49
C GLY A 82 2.22 -1.39 8.20
N THR A 83 2.88 -0.90 9.25
CA THR A 83 3.79 -1.71 10.10
C THR A 83 3.09 -2.34 11.30
N VAL A 84 1.76 -2.24 11.37
CA VAL A 84 0.94 -2.79 12.46
C VAL A 84 -0.10 -3.75 11.88
N ALA A 85 0.12 -5.06 12.08
CA ALA A 85 -0.74 -6.10 11.52
C ALA A 85 -2.22 -5.95 11.90
N SER A 86 -2.54 -5.55 13.13
CA SER A 86 -3.93 -5.36 13.58
C SER A 86 -4.65 -4.25 12.82
N ASP A 87 -3.94 -3.20 12.43
CA ASP A 87 -4.49 -2.11 11.62
C ASP A 87 -4.86 -2.59 10.21
N ILE A 88 -3.99 -3.41 9.60
CA ILE A 88 -4.26 -4.05 8.31
C ILE A 88 -5.46 -4.99 8.43
N VAL A 89 -5.53 -5.83 9.47
CA VAL A 89 -6.65 -6.74 9.71
C VAL A 89 -7.98 -5.99 9.79
N VAL A 90 -8.03 -4.89 10.54
CA VAL A 90 -9.24 -4.08 10.66
C VAL A 90 -9.63 -3.48 9.30
N ALA A 91 -8.68 -2.91 8.56
CA ALA A 91 -8.93 -2.34 7.24
C ALA A 91 -9.47 -3.40 6.26
N VAL A 92 -8.86 -4.58 6.21
CA VAL A 92 -9.31 -5.68 5.35
C VAL A 92 -10.71 -6.13 5.72
N LYS A 93 -11.04 -6.28 7.00
CA LYS A 93 -12.41 -6.63 7.45
C LYS A 93 -13.44 -5.58 7.03
N ILE A 94 -13.10 -4.29 7.04
CA ILE A 94 -13.97 -3.24 6.50
C ILE A 94 -14.21 -3.45 5.00
N GLY A 95 -13.14 -3.70 4.23
CA GLY A 95 -13.23 -4.02 2.81
C GLY A 95 -14.07 -5.26 2.53
N MET A 96 -13.85 -6.37 3.26
CA MET A 96 -14.63 -7.61 3.13
C MET A 96 -16.12 -7.35 3.34
N ASN A 97 -16.48 -6.60 4.38
CA ASN A 97 -17.87 -6.29 4.71
C ASN A 97 -18.54 -5.42 3.65
N TYR A 98 -17.81 -4.49 3.05
CA TYR A 98 -18.34 -3.60 2.01
C TYR A 98 -18.47 -4.32 0.67
N PHE A 99 -17.40 -4.96 0.19
CA PHE A 99 -17.36 -5.60 -1.13
C PHE A 99 -17.99 -6.99 -1.16
N LYS A 100 -18.27 -7.61 0.00
CA LYS A 100 -18.78 -8.99 0.12
C LYS A 100 -17.84 -10.04 -0.47
N VAL A 101 -16.55 -9.91 -0.14
CA VAL A 101 -15.47 -10.76 -0.66
C VAL A 101 -14.60 -11.30 0.48
N SER A 102 -13.74 -12.28 0.17
CA SER A 102 -12.81 -12.85 1.14
C SER A 102 -11.61 -11.93 1.40
N ALA A 103 -10.88 -12.16 2.49
CA ALA A 103 -9.61 -11.49 2.76
C ALA A 103 -8.57 -11.80 1.68
N GLU A 104 -8.56 -13.02 1.15
CA GLU A 104 -7.65 -13.44 0.08
C GLU A 104 -7.89 -12.63 -1.20
N ASP A 105 -9.14 -12.31 -1.55
CA ASP A 105 -9.44 -11.52 -2.73
C ASP A 105 -8.95 -10.06 -2.61
N ILE A 106 -8.83 -9.54 -1.38
CA ILE A 106 -8.30 -8.19 -1.10
C ILE A 106 -6.77 -8.21 -1.04
N LEU A 107 -6.18 -9.19 -0.34
CA LEU A 107 -4.75 -9.26 -0.04
C LEU A 107 -3.91 -9.92 -1.14
N CYS A 108 -4.53 -10.56 -2.14
CA CYS A 108 -3.80 -11.23 -3.22
C CYS A 108 -2.81 -10.31 -3.93
N ASP A 109 -3.17 -9.03 -4.11
CA ASP A 109 -2.29 -8.00 -4.62
C ASP A 109 -2.34 -6.77 -3.69
N VAL A 110 -1.23 -6.51 -3.00
CA VAL A 110 -1.03 -5.33 -2.15
C VAL A 110 -0.06 -4.40 -2.84
N TYR A 111 -0.40 -3.12 -2.95
CA TYR A 111 0.44 -2.12 -3.61
C TYR A 111 0.87 -1.02 -2.67
N VAL A 112 2.08 -0.51 -2.90
CA VAL A 112 2.59 0.67 -2.23
C VAL A 112 3.44 1.51 -3.17
N LYS A 113 3.46 2.81 -2.93
CA LYS A 113 4.25 3.76 -3.72
C LYS A 113 5.16 4.54 -2.79
N ASN A 114 6.46 4.34 -2.97
CA ASN A 114 7.52 5.01 -2.20
C ASN A 114 7.18 5.22 -0.71
N LEU A 115 7.31 4.15 0.08
CA LEU A 115 7.28 4.30 1.53
C LEU A 115 8.48 5.11 1.98
N ASN A 116 8.23 6.19 2.72
CA ASN A 116 9.27 6.97 3.36
C ASN A 116 8.94 7.12 4.84
N VAL A 117 9.95 6.98 5.68
CA VAL A 117 9.83 7.30 7.10
C VAL A 117 9.54 8.79 7.30
N GLU A 118 8.78 9.11 8.34
CA GLU A 118 8.50 10.50 8.70
C GLU A 118 9.78 11.22 9.19
N GLY A 119 9.90 12.52 8.92
CA GLY A 119 11.06 13.32 9.33
C GLY A 119 12.34 13.06 8.53
N GLU A 120 12.21 12.51 7.31
CA GLU A 120 13.33 12.23 6.40
C GLU A 120 14.24 13.45 6.14
N ASP A 121 13.70 14.66 6.20
CA ASP A 121 14.40 15.93 6.00
C ASP A 121 15.47 16.21 7.07
N LYS A 122 15.36 15.53 8.22
CA LYS A 122 16.28 15.66 9.37
C LYS A 122 17.29 14.53 9.44
N MET A 123 17.19 13.53 8.57
CA MET A 123 18.04 12.34 8.62
C MET A 123 19.26 12.47 7.71
N GLY A 124 20.40 11.98 8.17
CA GLY A 124 21.55 11.76 7.30
C GLY A 124 21.26 10.65 6.29
N PHE A 125 21.93 10.69 5.13
CA PHE A 125 21.65 9.79 4.00
C PHE A 125 21.60 8.30 4.39
N GLN A 126 22.64 7.79 5.07
CA GLN A 126 22.69 6.37 5.45
C GLN A 126 21.59 6.01 6.46
N HIS A 127 21.33 6.89 7.44
CA HIS A 127 20.28 6.68 8.42
C HIS A 127 18.90 6.62 7.77
N LEU A 128 18.63 7.48 6.78
CA LEU A 128 17.40 7.45 6.00
C LEU A 128 17.21 6.12 5.25
N VAL A 129 18.27 5.60 4.62
CA VAL A 129 18.22 4.30 3.95
C VAL A 129 17.92 3.18 4.96
N ASP A 130 18.58 3.18 6.11
CA ASP A 130 18.39 2.14 7.14
C ASP A 130 16.98 2.17 7.73
N GLU A 131 16.42 3.35 8.00
CA GLU A 131 15.05 3.50 8.51
C GLU A 131 14.00 3.09 7.45
N ASN A 132 14.22 3.44 6.18
CA ASN A 132 13.36 2.96 5.10
C ASN A 132 13.44 1.44 4.93
N ARG A 133 14.62 0.82 5.07
CA ARG A 133 14.75 -0.65 5.07
C ARG A 133 13.88 -1.28 6.16
N LYS A 134 13.95 -0.77 7.39
CA LYS A 134 13.11 -1.25 8.51
C LYS A 134 11.63 -1.08 8.20
N LEU A 135 11.24 0.05 7.61
CA LEU A 135 9.86 0.31 7.20
C LEU A 135 9.36 -0.74 6.20
N TYR A 136 10.13 -1.02 5.14
CA TYR A 136 9.76 -2.03 4.15
C TYR A 136 9.67 -3.44 4.74
N SER A 137 10.66 -3.85 5.54
CA SER A 137 10.65 -5.16 6.21
C SER A 137 9.44 -5.29 7.16
N GLY A 138 9.20 -4.27 7.98
CA GLY A 138 8.08 -4.25 8.94
C GLY A 138 6.71 -4.27 8.27
N VAL A 139 6.56 -3.64 7.10
CA VAL A 139 5.33 -3.73 6.29
C VAL A 139 5.13 -5.15 5.75
N CYS A 140 6.16 -5.78 5.19
CA CYS A 140 6.06 -7.17 4.71
C CYS A 140 5.64 -8.13 5.82
N GLU A 141 6.30 -8.05 6.98
CA GLU A 141 5.94 -8.86 8.15
C GLU A 141 4.49 -8.64 8.59
N SER A 142 4.04 -7.37 8.60
CA SER A 142 2.70 -7.02 9.04
C SER A 142 1.63 -7.50 8.08
N ILE A 143 1.88 -7.46 6.77
CA ILE A 143 1.00 -8.04 5.75
C ILE A 143 0.85 -9.55 5.98
N MET A 144 1.96 -10.28 6.15
CA MET A 144 1.92 -11.74 6.37
C MET A 144 1.22 -12.10 7.69
N LYS A 145 1.53 -11.39 8.78
CA LYS A 145 0.86 -11.56 10.08
C LYS A 145 -0.66 -11.31 9.95
N ALA A 146 -1.05 -10.24 9.25
CA ALA A 146 -2.47 -9.94 9.02
C ALA A 146 -3.15 -11.02 8.18
N ALA A 147 -2.50 -11.48 7.11
CA ALA A 147 -2.99 -12.56 6.26
C ALA A 147 -3.23 -13.86 7.05
N ASN A 148 -2.28 -14.24 7.91
CA ASN A 148 -2.41 -15.39 8.81
C ASN A 148 -3.61 -15.25 9.78
N VAL A 149 -3.77 -14.07 10.41
CA VAL A 149 -4.92 -13.79 11.29
C VAL A 149 -6.25 -13.87 10.54
N LEU A 150 -6.26 -13.52 9.26
CA LEU A 150 -7.43 -13.55 8.39
C LEU A 150 -7.66 -14.92 7.72
N GLY A 151 -6.80 -15.90 7.97
CA GLY A 151 -6.91 -17.25 7.40
C GLY A 151 -6.55 -17.34 5.91
N CYS A 152 -5.78 -16.39 5.38
CA CYS A 152 -5.28 -16.47 4.02
C CYS A 152 -4.18 -17.52 3.92
N SER A 153 -4.27 -18.37 2.89
CA SER A 153 -3.33 -19.47 2.64
C SER A 153 -2.54 -19.30 1.34
N ASN A 154 -3.05 -18.46 0.44
CA ASN A 154 -2.44 -18.22 -0.86
C ASN A 154 -1.23 -17.28 -0.75
N ALA A 155 -0.29 -17.44 -1.69
CA ALA A 155 0.78 -16.48 -1.86
C ALA A 155 0.21 -15.09 -2.21
N LEU A 156 0.81 -14.06 -1.64
CA LEU A 156 0.42 -12.67 -1.82
C LEU A 156 1.47 -11.95 -2.66
N ASN A 157 1.04 -11.08 -3.55
CA ASN A 157 1.93 -10.22 -4.31
C ASN A 157 2.01 -8.85 -3.65
N PHE A 158 3.18 -8.49 -3.16
CA PHE A 158 3.46 -7.15 -2.67
C PHE A 158 4.23 -6.35 -3.72
N TRP A 159 3.52 -5.39 -4.31
CA TRP A 159 3.97 -4.56 -5.41
C TRP A 159 4.47 -3.21 -4.87
N VAL A 160 5.74 -2.91 -5.11
CA VAL A 160 6.37 -1.63 -4.72
C VAL A 160 6.69 -0.82 -5.95
N PHE A 161 6.06 0.35 -6.07
CA PHE A 161 6.48 1.38 -7.01
C PHE A 161 7.65 2.16 -6.41
N SER A 162 8.86 1.90 -6.90
CA SER A 162 10.08 2.65 -6.58
C SER A 162 11.00 2.76 -7.78
N ASN A 163 11.78 3.83 -7.87
CA ASN A 163 12.83 3.93 -8.88
C ASN A 163 14.06 3.11 -8.42
N ILE A 164 14.68 2.33 -9.31
CA ILE A 164 15.91 1.58 -9.00
C ILE A 164 17.07 2.49 -8.54
N LYS A 165 17.05 3.77 -8.92
CA LYS A 165 17.99 4.81 -8.51
C LYS A 165 17.46 5.70 -7.37
N ASN A 166 16.41 5.27 -6.67
CA ASN A 166 15.89 6.00 -5.51
C ASN A 166 16.98 6.03 -4.44
N HIS A 167 17.53 7.20 -4.17
CA HIS A 167 18.62 7.36 -3.22
C HIS A 167 18.16 7.09 -1.77
N LYS A 168 16.86 7.27 -1.48
CA LYS A 168 16.27 7.00 -0.16
C LYS A 168 16.13 5.51 0.16
N ILE A 169 16.07 4.67 -0.88
CA ILE A 169 16.04 3.21 -0.79
C ILE A 169 16.49 2.61 -2.14
N PRO A 170 17.80 2.42 -2.35
CA PRO A 170 18.31 1.86 -3.61
C PRO A 170 17.74 0.47 -3.88
N LYS A 171 17.76 0.02 -5.16
CA LYS A 171 17.21 -1.31 -5.54
C LYS A 171 17.72 -2.44 -4.66
N SER A 172 19.02 -2.47 -4.38
CA SER A 172 19.67 -3.48 -3.53
C SER A 172 19.06 -3.51 -2.13
N ASP A 173 18.93 -2.34 -1.49
CA ASP A 173 18.42 -2.18 -0.13
C ASP A 173 16.91 -2.44 -0.04
N LEU A 174 16.16 -2.04 -1.07
CA LEU A 174 14.76 -2.41 -1.21
C LEU A 174 14.62 -3.93 -1.32
N HIS A 175 15.38 -4.58 -2.19
CA HIS A 175 15.29 -6.03 -2.39
C HIS A 175 15.73 -6.80 -1.15
N ALA A 176 16.77 -6.34 -0.46
CA ALA A 176 17.21 -6.91 0.80
C ALA A 176 16.12 -6.76 1.88
N SER A 177 15.60 -5.54 2.10
CA SER A 177 14.56 -5.32 3.12
C SER A 177 13.28 -6.13 2.88
N LEU A 178 12.84 -6.29 1.63
CA LEU A 178 11.70 -7.15 1.30
C LEU A 178 11.96 -8.63 1.67
N ARG A 179 13.18 -9.14 1.42
CA ARG A 179 13.59 -10.50 1.81
C ARG A 179 13.73 -10.63 3.33
N ASP A 180 14.33 -9.64 3.98
CA ASP A 180 14.47 -9.57 5.44
C ASP A 180 13.08 -9.58 6.10
N GLY A 181 12.09 -8.94 5.48
CA GLY A 181 10.68 -8.99 5.87
C GLY A 181 9.95 -10.29 5.48
N GLY A 182 10.66 -11.31 4.98
CA GLY A 182 10.15 -12.66 4.70
C GLY A 182 9.64 -12.93 3.28
N ALA A 183 9.93 -12.05 2.30
CA ALA A 183 9.58 -12.33 0.92
C ALA A 183 10.34 -13.55 0.36
N HIS A 184 9.60 -14.48 -0.23
CA HIS A 184 10.14 -15.70 -0.83
C HIS A 184 10.92 -15.43 -2.12
N SER A 185 10.44 -14.48 -2.92
CA SER A 185 11.14 -14.00 -4.11
C SER A 185 10.92 -12.50 -4.27
N VAL A 186 11.92 -11.83 -4.86
CA VAL A 186 11.84 -10.41 -5.19
C VAL A 186 12.35 -10.20 -6.61
N THR A 187 11.54 -9.56 -7.45
CA THR A 187 11.87 -9.25 -8.85
C THR A 187 11.55 -7.79 -9.17
N THR A 188 12.03 -7.33 -10.32
CA THR A 188 11.69 -6.04 -10.89
C THR A 188 11.09 -6.27 -12.27
N ASP A 189 10.00 -5.58 -12.60
CA ASP A 189 9.57 -5.45 -13.99
C ASP A 189 10.56 -4.55 -14.72
N GLU A 190 11.38 -5.17 -15.57
CA GLU A 190 12.39 -4.48 -16.38
C GLU A 190 11.83 -4.04 -17.74
N LYS A 191 10.65 -4.54 -18.14
CA LYS A 191 10.06 -4.32 -19.45
C LYS A 191 9.20 -3.06 -19.47
N THR A 192 8.51 -2.75 -18.38
CA THR A 192 7.55 -1.65 -18.36
C THR A 192 8.10 -0.42 -17.65
N ARG A 193 8.23 0.68 -18.41
CA ARG A 193 8.59 1.98 -17.85
C ARG A 193 7.31 2.70 -17.48
N HIS A 194 7.11 2.94 -16.19
CA HIS A 194 5.95 3.66 -15.72
C HIS A 194 6.34 5.06 -15.26
N VAL A 195 5.59 6.07 -15.67
CA VAL A 195 5.77 7.46 -15.24
C VAL A 195 4.57 7.84 -14.39
N PHE A 196 4.81 8.15 -13.12
CA PHE A 196 3.74 8.56 -12.21
C PHE A 196 4.05 9.87 -11.54
N ARG A 197 2.98 10.61 -11.23
CA ARG A 197 3.07 11.75 -10.34
C ARG A 197 3.17 11.26 -8.89
N VAL A 198 4.27 11.51 -8.21
CA VAL A 198 4.50 11.16 -6.80
C VAL A 198 4.45 12.46 -6.01
N GLY A 199 3.59 12.54 -5.00
CA GLY A 199 3.58 13.64 -4.04
C GLY A 199 4.54 13.39 -2.89
N ASP A 200 4.85 14.43 -2.13
CA ASP A 200 5.44 14.29 -0.80
C ASP A 200 4.36 13.97 0.26
N ASN A 201 4.78 13.63 1.48
CA ASN A 201 3.89 13.40 2.61
C ASN A 201 3.22 14.69 3.13
N PHE A 202 3.57 15.85 2.58
CA PHE A 202 3.15 17.19 3.04
C PHE A 202 2.09 17.85 2.14
N GLY A 203 1.70 17.20 1.04
CA GLY A 203 0.63 17.68 0.16
C GLY A 203 1.07 18.56 -1.00
N GLY A 204 2.36 18.59 -1.32
CA GLY A 204 2.92 19.30 -2.46
C GLY A 204 2.32 18.89 -3.82
N GLN A 205 2.59 19.69 -4.86
CA GLN A 205 2.05 19.48 -6.21
C GLN A 205 2.53 18.17 -6.88
N GLY A 206 3.52 17.48 -6.33
CA GLY A 206 3.99 16.17 -6.78
C GLY A 206 4.63 16.17 -8.17
N ASP A 207 5.76 15.49 -8.30
CA ASP A 207 6.55 15.43 -9.52
C ASP A 207 6.34 14.12 -10.28
N ARG A 208 6.53 14.15 -11.60
CA ARG A 208 6.47 12.93 -12.43
C ARG A 208 7.81 12.22 -12.37
N PHE A 209 7.83 11.05 -11.72
CA PHE A 209 9.00 10.19 -11.68
C PHE A 209 8.80 8.97 -12.57
N LYS A 210 9.87 8.60 -13.27
CA LYS A 210 10.02 7.24 -13.77
C LYS A 210 10.12 6.33 -12.56
N THR A 211 9.21 5.38 -12.43
CA THR A 211 9.29 4.32 -11.43
C THR A 211 9.52 2.99 -12.12
N HIS A 212 10.04 2.05 -11.36
CA HIS A 212 10.02 0.65 -11.69
C HIS A 212 9.01 -0.03 -10.76
N LEU A 213 8.53 -1.18 -11.18
CA LEU A 213 7.63 -1.98 -10.39
C LEU A 213 8.41 -3.16 -9.83
N HIS A 214 8.43 -3.29 -8.51
CA HIS A 214 9.08 -4.39 -7.83
C HIS A 214 8.00 -5.32 -7.27
N LEU A 215 8.20 -6.63 -7.41
CA LEU A 215 7.33 -7.65 -6.85
C LEU A 215 8.06 -8.39 -5.75
N ALA A 216 7.50 -8.40 -4.55
CA ALA A 216 7.83 -9.36 -3.51
C ALA A 216 6.70 -10.39 -3.38
N VAL A 217 7.02 -11.67 -3.48
CA VAL A 217 6.03 -12.74 -3.23
C VAL A 217 6.11 -13.14 -1.76
N LEU A 218 5.02 -12.90 -1.03
CA LEU A 218 4.89 -13.22 0.39
C LEU A 218 4.09 -14.53 0.53
N LYS A 219 4.46 -15.37 1.49
CA LYS A 219 3.73 -16.60 1.82
C LYS A 219 3.39 -16.55 3.32
N PRO A 220 2.11 -16.39 3.68
CA PRO A 220 1.66 -16.43 5.07
C PRO A 220 2.10 -17.72 5.77
#